data_AF-A0A355F454-F1
#
_entry.id   AF-A0A355F454-F1
#
_cell.length_a   1.000
_cell.length_b   1.000
_cell.length_c   1.000
_cell.angle_alpha   90.00
_cell.angle_beta   90.00
_cell.angle_gamma   90.00
#
_symmetry.space_group_name_H-M   'P 1'
#
loop_
_entity.id
_entity.type
_entity.pdbx_description
1 polymer ?
#
loop_
_entity_poly.entity_id
_entity_poly.type
_entity_poly.pdbx_seq_one_letter_code
_entity_poly.pdbx_strand_id
1 'polypeptide(L)' 'AALAATLGAPAQASNQIAEDTGLTCTVCHDKPGSRRLTDKGKYFEATRTLDGYEQLTDFASCT' A
#
# COMPACT_ATOMS: atom_id res chain seq x y z
N ALA A 1 20.95 29.70 1.05
CA ALA A 1 20.66 28.33 1.49
C ALA A 1 19.49 27.82 0.65
N ALA A 2 19.71 26.83 -0.22
CA ALA A 2 18.65 26.26 -1.05
C ALA A 2 18.12 25.01 -0.36
N LEU A 3 16.85 25.02 0.08
CA LEU A 3 16.14 23.83 0.52
C LEU A 3 15.85 22.98 -0.72
N ALA A 4 16.62 21.90 -0.90
CA ALA A 4 16.30 20.86 -1.86
C ALA A 4 15.08 20.09 -1.35
N ALA A 5 13.92 20.32 -1.98
CA ALA A 5 12.75 19.49 -1.79
C ALA A 5 13.06 18.09 -2.37
N THR A 6 13.30 17.12 -1.50
CA THR A 6 13.33 15.72 -1.88
C THR A 6 11.91 15.34 -2.32
N LEU A 7 11.68 15.35 -3.64
CA LEU A 7 10.54 14.69 -4.25
C LEU A 7 10.63 13.22 -3.86
N GLY A 8 9.91 12.83 -2.79
CA GLY A 8 9.81 11.45 -2.37
C GLY A 8 9.34 10.63 -3.58
N ALA A 9 10.13 9.64 -3.98
CA ALA A 9 9.75 8.73 -5.04
C ALA A 9 8.35 8.19 -4.73
N PRO A 10 7.46 8.08 -5.74
CA PRO A 10 6.17 7.45 -5.51
C PRO A 10 6.44 6.08 -4.88
N ALA A 11 5.75 5.77 -3.79
CA ALA A 11 5.90 4.48 -3.12
C ALA A 11 5.45 3.39 -4.10
N GLN A 12 6.39 2.87 -4.88
CA GLN A 12 6.15 1.71 -5.71
C GLN A 12 6.16 0.53 -4.75
N ALA A 13 5.03 -0.18 -4.67
CA ALA A 13 4.98 -1.50 -4.07
C ALA A 13 5.99 -2.40 -4.79
N SER A 14 7.21 -2.47 -4.26
CA SER A 14 8.28 -3.29 -4.78
C SER A 14 8.16 -4.69 -4.20
N ASN A 15 8.74 -5.69 -4.88
CA ASN A 15 8.84 -7.04 -4.35
C ASN A 15 9.49 -7.06 -2.95
N GLN A 16 10.34 -6.08 -2.64
CA GLN A 16 10.94 -5.91 -1.32
C GLN A 16 9.90 -5.71 -0.22
N ILE A 17 8.83 -4.94 -0.47
CA ILE A 17 7.76 -4.77 0.54
C ILE A 17 7.02 -6.08 0.78
N ALA A 18 6.85 -6.92 -0.24
CA ALA A 18 6.26 -8.25 -0.08
C ALA A 18 7.18 -9.19 0.73
N GLU A 19 8.49 -9.12 0.52
CA GLU A 19 9.49 -9.86 1.31
C GLU A 19 9.54 -9.40 2.77
N ASP A 20 9.57 -8.08 3.00
CA ASP A 20 9.67 -7.48 4.32
C ASP A 20 8.41 -7.72 5.17
N THR A 21 7.24 -7.78 4.53
CA THR A 21 5.95 -8.03 5.20
C THR A 21 5.56 -9.51 5.25
N GLY A 22 6.19 -10.37 4.43
CA GLY A 22 5.78 -11.77 4.24
C GLY A 22 4.39 -11.94 3.61
N LEU A 23 3.81 -10.87 3.07
CA LEU A 23 2.46 -10.88 2.50
C LEU A 23 2.49 -11.25 1.03
N THR A 24 1.52 -12.05 0.59
CA THR A 24 1.34 -12.34 -0.84
C THR A 24 0.99 -11.05 -1.58
N CYS A 25 1.54 -10.82 -2.78
CA CYS A 25 1.25 -9.62 -3.58
C CYS A 25 -0.25 -9.39 -3.81
N THR A 26 -1.05 -10.46 -3.79
CA THR A 26 -2.52 -10.41 -3.94
C THR A 26 -3.25 -9.76 -2.76
N VAL A 27 -2.56 -9.56 -1.62
CA VAL A 27 -3.10 -8.84 -0.47
C VAL A 27 -3.24 -7.36 -0.82
N CYS A 28 -2.29 -6.77 -1.53
CA CYS A 28 -2.27 -5.35 -1.87
C CYS A 28 -2.73 -5.06 -3.31
N HIS A 29 -2.54 -6.00 -4.23
CA HIS A 29 -2.86 -5.85 -5.66
C HIS A 29 -3.81 -6.95 -6.12
N ASP A 30 -4.63 -6.73 -7.14
CA ASP A 30 -5.52 -7.83 -7.59
C ASP A 30 -4.76 -9.03 -8.14
N LYS A 31 -3.57 -8.78 -8.70
CA LYS A 31 -2.63 -9.79 -9.19
C LYS A 31 -1.20 -9.26 -9.06
N PRO A 32 -0.20 -10.15 -8.96
CA PRO A 32 1.20 -9.74 -8.93
C PRO A 32 1.55 -8.79 -10.09
N GLY A 33 2.19 -7.67 -9.79
CA GLY A 33 2.57 -6.65 -10.77
C GLY A 33 1.44 -5.78 -11.32
N SER A 34 0.18 -5.95 -10.87
CA SER A 34 -0.93 -5.05 -11.22
C SER A 34 -0.71 -3.65 -10.66
N ARG A 35 -1.10 -2.61 -11.39
CA ARG A 35 -1.20 -1.25 -10.82
C ARG A 35 -2.51 -1.01 -10.06
N ARG A 36 -3.47 -1.92 -10.17
CA ARG A 36 -4.74 -1.83 -9.45
C ARG A 36 -4.60 -2.44 -8.06
N LEU A 37 -4.92 -1.63 -7.05
CA LEU A 37 -4.87 -2.00 -5.64
C LEU A 37 -6.20 -2.61 -5.20
N THR A 38 -6.12 -3.60 -4.31
CA THR A 38 -7.26 -4.05 -3.51
C THR A 38 -7.60 -2.99 -2.45
N ASP A 39 -8.74 -3.11 -1.78
CA ASP A 39 -9.09 -2.19 -0.69
C ASP A 39 -8.08 -2.24 0.47
N LYS A 40 -7.53 -3.43 0.74
CA LYS A 40 -6.44 -3.62 1.71
C LYS A 40 -5.13 -2.97 1.24
N GLY A 41 -4.85 -3.01 -0.06
CA GLY A 41 -3.72 -2.28 -0.65
C GLY A 41 -3.87 -0.77 -0.59
N LYS A 42 -5.07 -0.24 -0.85
CA LYS A 42 -5.38 1.19 -0.69
C LYS A 42 -5.25 1.64 0.76
N TYR A 43 -5.71 0.81 1.71
CA TYR A 43 -5.53 1.08 3.14
C TYR A 43 -4.05 1.20 3.49
N PHE A 44 -3.24 0.23 3.07
CA PHE A 44 -1.79 0.27 3.29
C PHE A 44 -1.13 1.48 2.64
N GLU A 45 -1.53 1.87 1.43
CA GLU A 45 -0.99 3.06 0.77
C GLU A 45 -1.21 4.33 1.60
N ALA A 46 -2.40 4.45 2.20
CA ALA A 46 -2.80 5.59 3.02
C ALA A 46 -2.17 5.58 4.41
N THR A 47 -2.09 4.43 5.09
CA THR A 47 -1.71 4.35 6.52
C THR A 47 -0.29 3.80 6.73
N ARG A 48 0.32 3.19 5.71
CA ARG A 48 1.60 2.47 5.77
C ARG A 48 1.61 1.33 6.79
N THR A 49 0.45 0.80 7.15
CA THR A 49 0.26 -0.39 7.97
C THR A 49 -1.00 -1.14 7.52
N LEU A 50 -1.11 -2.43 7.86
CA LEU A 50 -2.36 -3.19 7.72
C LEU A 50 -3.10 -3.36 9.06
N ASP A 51 -2.51 -2.88 10.14
CA ASP A 51 -3.11 -2.93 11.46
C ASP A 51 -4.42 -2.15 11.47
N GLY A 52 -5.46 -2.75 12.06
CA GLY A 52 -6.78 -2.14 12.12
C GLY A 52 -7.65 -2.30 10.87
N TYR A 53 -7.11 -2.76 9.73
CA TYR A 53 -7.92 -2.94 8.51
C TYR A 53 -9.11 -3.88 8.74
N GLU A 54 -8.89 -5.03 9.39
CA GLU A 54 -9.94 -6.02 9.68
C GLU A 54 -11.01 -5.51 10.67
N GLN A 55 -10.75 -4.39 11.35
CA GLN A 55 -11.69 -3.76 12.28
C GLN A 55 -12.57 -2.71 11.57
N LEU A 56 -12.23 -2.36 10.33
CA LEU A 56 -13.04 -1.49 9.49
C LEU A 56 -14.19 -2.33 8.92
N THR A 57 -15.41 -1.97 9.30
CA THR A 57 -16.61 -2.65 8.79
C THR A 57 -16.83 -2.41 7.29
N ASP A 58 -16.24 -1.34 6.73
CA ASP A 58 -16.49 -0.97 5.32
C ASP A 58 -15.42 -0.02 4.73
N PHE A 59 -14.15 -0.42 4.66
CA PHE A 59 -13.14 0.44 4.02
C PHE A 59 -13.39 0.63 2.51
N ALA A 60 -14.07 -0.33 1.87
CA ALA A 60 -14.41 -0.29 0.45
C ALA A 60 -15.33 0.90 0.08
N SER A 61 -16.13 1.40 1.02
CA SER A 61 -17.03 2.54 0.77
C SER A 61 -16.37 3.92 0.95
N CYS A 62 -15.12 3.98 1.41
CA CYS A 62 -14.36 5.21 1.61
C CYS A 62 -13.44 5.60 0.42
N THR A 63 -13.43 4.82 -0.67
CA THR A 63 -12.51 5.02 -1.82
C THR A 63 -13.27 5.15 -3.12
#